data_AF-W2WNT8-F1
#
_entry.id   AF-W2WNT8-F1
#
_cell.length_a   1.000
_cell.length_b   1.000
_cell.length_c   1.000
_cell.angle_alpha   90.00
_cell.angle_beta   90.00
_cell.angle_gamma   90.00
#
_symmetry.space_group_name_H-M   'P 1'
#
loop_
_entity.id
_entity.type
_entity.pdbx_description
1 polymer ?
#
loop_
_entity_poly.entity_id
_entity_poly.type
_entity_poly.pdbx_seq_one_letter_code
_entity_poly.pdbx_strand_id
1 'polypeptide(L)'
;MSFNSHETRSSFADSFVRWPLRDCSGVHDPLPEKEMASWFARWSRTRSKPVTETLSVTQRSLDQAWTAFVLRWNVETGPRFRQLIEAREETHQRYALGELAERMCTLSWNEDRPCCYVHHLEGCVGCERCRVSRPSDADWAQIVVEYPMTE
;
A
#
# COMPACT_ATOMS: atom_id res chain seq x y z
N MET A 1 -19.71 -16.35 42.33
CA MET A 1 -19.21 -14.98 42.10
C MET A 1 -17.70 -14.98 42.24
N SER A 2 -16.97 -14.67 41.18
CA SER A 2 -15.70 -13.95 41.21
C SER A 2 -15.31 -13.67 39.76
N PHE A 3 -15.56 -12.43 39.35
CA PHE A 3 -15.06 -11.88 38.10
C PHE A 3 -13.57 -11.65 38.27
N ASN A 4 -12.73 -12.40 37.57
CA ASN A 4 -11.33 -12.04 37.43
C ASN A 4 -11.23 -10.91 36.42
N SER A 5 -10.96 -9.72 36.94
CA SER A 5 -10.62 -8.50 36.22
C SER A 5 -9.46 -8.79 35.27
N HIS A 6 -9.76 -8.86 33.97
CA HIS A 6 -8.74 -8.85 32.94
C HIS A 6 -8.19 -7.43 32.87
N GLU A 7 -7.17 -7.15 33.67
CA GLU A 7 -6.42 -5.90 33.61
C GLU A 7 -5.82 -5.80 32.20
N THR A 8 -6.43 -4.95 31.38
CA THR A 8 -6.04 -4.72 30.01
C THR A 8 -4.71 -3.99 30.07
N ARG A 9 -3.63 -4.70 29.73
CA ARG A 9 -2.28 -4.17 29.69
C ARG A 9 -2.24 -3.03 28.65
N SER A 10 -2.44 -1.80 29.12
CA SER A 10 -2.40 -0.59 28.31
C SER A 10 -1.01 -0.50 27.67
N SER A 11 -0.95 -0.64 26.36
CA SER A 11 0.27 -0.46 25.57
C SER A 11 0.71 1.01 25.68
N PHE A 12 2.02 1.31 25.57
CA PHE A 12 2.47 2.71 25.41
C PHE A 12 1.79 3.39 24.21
N ALA A 13 1.40 2.63 23.18
CA ALA A 13 0.60 3.14 22.07
C ALA A 13 -0.84 3.55 22.48
N ASP A 14 -1.40 2.94 23.53
CA ASP A 14 -2.75 3.23 24.03
C ASP A 14 -2.83 4.64 24.66
N SER A 15 -1.73 5.21 25.17
CA SER A 15 -1.72 6.60 25.65
C SER A 15 -1.74 7.67 24.54
N PHE A 16 -1.62 7.27 23.26
CA PHE A 16 -1.59 8.21 22.14
C PHE A 16 -2.92 8.35 21.40
N VAL A 17 -3.99 7.65 21.80
CA VAL A 17 -5.31 7.88 21.21
C VAL A 17 -5.88 9.18 21.77
N ARG A 18 -5.92 10.22 20.93
CA ARG A 18 -6.45 11.53 21.33
C ARG A 18 -7.74 11.88 20.60
N TRP A 19 -7.89 11.41 19.36
CA TRP A 19 -9.08 11.62 18.54
C TRP A 19 -9.53 10.29 17.93
N PRO A 20 -10.83 9.92 18.06
CA PRO A 20 -11.41 8.81 17.34
C PRO A 20 -11.29 8.98 15.82
N LEU A 21 -11.33 7.88 15.08
CA LEU A 21 -11.31 7.90 13.61
C LEU A 21 -12.38 8.86 13.07
N ARG A 22 -11.97 9.76 12.15
CA ARG A 22 -12.77 10.84 11.51
C ARG A 22 -13.09 12.04 12.40
N ASP A 23 -12.75 12.03 13.69
CA ASP A 23 -12.91 13.22 14.52
C ASP A 23 -11.92 14.32 14.10
N CYS A 24 -12.46 15.41 13.55
CA CYS A 24 -11.70 16.56 13.08
C CYS A 24 -11.57 17.68 14.12
N SER A 25 -12.09 17.52 15.34
CA SER A 25 -12.08 18.55 16.40
C SER A 25 -10.67 19.03 16.77
N GLY A 26 -9.65 18.19 16.58
CA GLY A 26 -8.25 18.51 16.83
C GLY A 26 -7.46 19.05 15.66
N VAL A 27 -8.07 19.19 14.47
CA VAL A 27 -7.37 19.55 13.24
C VAL A 27 -7.30 21.06 13.10
N HIS A 28 -6.11 21.60 12.82
CA HIS A 28 -5.93 23.00 12.45
C HIS A 28 -6.37 23.22 11.00
N ASP A 29 -7.23 24.21 10.77
CA ASP A 29 -7.85 24.54 9.47
C ASP A 29 -8.37 23.29 8.75
N PRO A 30 -9.38 22.60 9.34
CA PRO A 30 -9.87 21.34 8.79
C PRO A 30 -10.52 21.56 7.44
N LEU A 31 -10.22 20.64 6.51
CA LEU A 31 -11.05 20.46 5.33
C LEU A 31 -12.38 19.79 5.72
N PRO A 32 -13.40 19.78 4.84
CA PRO A 32 -14.60 19.00 5.06
C PRO A 32 -14.26 17.55 5.44
N GLU A 33 -15.03 16.96 6.37
CA GLU A 33 -14.74 15.63 6.94
C GLU A 33 -14.44 14.57 5.87
N LYS A 34 -15.21 14.57 4.77
CA LYS A 34 -15.02 13.66 3.63
C LYS A 34 -13.64 13.81 2.98
N GLU A 35 -13.15 15.04 2.85
CA GLU A 35 -11.82 15.32 2.33
C GLU A 35 -10.74 14.89 3.31
N MET A 36 -10.92 15.15 4.61
CA MET A 36 -10.00 14.69 5.65
C MET A 36 -9.87 13.17 5.65
N ALA A 37 -10.99 12.45 5.52
CA ALA A 37 -11.01 10.99 5.39
C ALA A 37 -10.30 10.51 4.11
N SER A 38 -10.47 11.22 2.99
CA SER A 38 -9.77 10.91 1.73
C SER A 38 -8.25 11.08 1.87
N TRP A 39 -7.80 12.17 2.50
CA TRP A 39 -6.38 12.42 2.78
C TRP A 39 -5.78 11.40 3.74
N PHE A 40 -6.50 11.02 4.78
CA PHE A 40 -6.11 9.93 5.67
C PHE A 40 -5.94 8.61 4.92
N ALA A 41 -6.86 8.29 3.99
CA ALA A 41 -6.78 7.07 3.22
C ALA A 41 -5.56 7.04 2.28
N ARG A 42 -5.29 8.16 1.59
CA ARG A 42 -4.09 8.36 0.77
C ARG A 42 -2.82 8.21 1.60
N TRP A 43 -2.72 8.93 2.72
CA TRP A 43 -1.60 8.82 3.64
C TRP A 43 -1.37 7.39 4.15
N SER A 44 -2.43 6.69 4.53
CA SER A 44 -2.34 5.30 5.00
C SER A 44 -1.84 4.37 3.88
N ARG A 45 -2.29 4.59 2.63
CA ARG A 45 -1.84 3.85 1.45
C ARG A 45 -0.36 4.05 1.15
N THR A 46 0.20 5.26 1.37
CA THR A 46 1.66 5.49 1.27
C THR A 46 2.48 4.65 2.28
N ARG A 47 1.83 3.97 3.22
CA ARG A 47 2.47 3.11 4.22
C ARG A 47 1.99 1.66 4.13
N SER A 48 1.25 1.31 3.08
CA SER A 48 0.61 0.00 2.90
C SER A 48 -0.27 -0.40 4.10
N LYS A 49 -0.88 0.58 4.78
CA LYS A 49 -1.75 0.35 5.93
C LYS A 49 -3.22 0.39 5.51
N PRO A 50 -4.07 -0.52 6.03
CA PRO A 50 -5.50 -0.48 5.77
C PRO A 50 -6.17 0.69 6.50
N VAL A 51 -7.34 1.05 6.02
CA VAL A 51 -8.16 2.18 6.52
C VAL A 51 -9.49 1.73 7.12
N THR A 52 -9.72 0.42 7.12
CA THR A 52 -10.88 -0.26 7.68
C THR A 52 -10.40 -1.37 8.60
N GLU A 53 -11.28 -1.86 9.47
CA GLU A 53 -10.96 -3.00 10.31
C GLU A 53 -10.64 -4.23 9.45
N THR A 54 -9.69 -5.03 9.93
CA THR A 54 -9.35 -6.35 9.39
C THR A 54 -9.14 -7.30 10.56
N LEU A 55 -8.86 -8.59 10.31
CA LEU A 55 -8.54 -9.55 11.36
C LEU A 55 -7.38 -9.10 12.28
N SER A 56 -6.46 -8.29 11.75
CA SER A 56 -5.28 -7.79 12.49
C SER A 56 -5.33 -6.28 12.79
N VAL A 57 -6.28 -5.55 12.23
CA VAL A 57 -6.44 -4.09 12.42
C VAL A 57 -7.77 -3.81 13.10
N THR A 58 -7.69 -3.37 14.35
CA THR A 58 -8.84 -3.05 15.20
C THR A 58 -9.26 -1.59 15.04
N GLN A 59 -10.48 -1.22 15.44
CA GLN A 59 -10.93 0.17 15.52
C GLN A 59 -9.94 1.04 16.28
N ARG A 60 -9.41 0.52 17.39
CA ARG A 60 -8.39 1.22 18.18
C ARG A 60 -7.13 1.53 17.38
N SER A 61 -6.68 0.60 16.53
CA SER A 61 -5.53 0.82 15.66
C SER A 61 -5.79 1.93 14.64
N LEU A 62 -7.04 2.04 14.16
CA LEU A 62 -7.46 3.13 13.28
C LEU A 62 -7.54 4.47 14.01
N ASP A 63 -8.02 4.50 15.26
CA ASP A 63 -8.04 5.72 16.09
C ASP A 63 -6.62 6.23 16.38
N GLN A 64 -5.67 5.32 16.65
CA GLN A 64 -4.24 5.65 16.80
C GLN A 64 -3.66 6.20 15.49
N ALA A 65 -3.97 5.56 14.36
CA ALA A 65 -3.51 6.02 13.05
C ALA A 65 -4.09 7.40 12.70
N TRP A 66 -5.38 7.63 13.01
CA TRP A 66 -6.04 8.91 12.82
C TRP A 66 -5.42 9.99 13.69
N THR A 67 -5.16 9.72 14.97
CA THR A 67 -4.48 10.68 15.86
C THR A 67 -3.10 11.05 15.31
N ALA A 68 -2.31 10.08 14.86
CA ALA A 68 -1.00 10.35 14.25
C ALA A 68 -1.10 11.18 12.96
N PHE A 69 -2.16 10.98 12.17
CA PHE A 69 -2.45 11.78 10.98
C PHE A 69 -2.79 13.23 11.35
N VAL A 70 -3.69 13.45 12.33
CA VAL A 70 -4.07 14.79 12.83
C VAL A 70 -2.86 15.53 13.39
N LEU A 71 -2.04 14.87 14.22
CA LEU A 71 -0.83 15.47 14.78
C LEU A 71 0.13 15.93 13.67
N ARG A 72 0.33 15.11 12.64
CA ARG A 72 1.22 15.46 11.53
C ARG A 72 0.63 16.57 10.64
N TRP A 73 -0.68 16.52 10.39
CA TRP A 73 -1.40 17.59 9.70
C TRP A 73 -1.16 18.95 10.36
N ASN A 74 -1.31 19.01 11.68
CA ASN A 74 -1.16 20.26 12.44
C ASN A 74 0.29 20.80 12.43
N VAL A 75 1.29 19.92 12.49
CA VAL A 75 2.71 20.31 12.45
C VAL A 75 3.11 20.83 11.07
N GLU A 76 2.64 20.17 10.01
CA GLU A 76 2.96 20.49 8.62
C GLU A 76 1.87 21.38 7.96
N THR A 77 1.07 22.06 8.78
CA THR A 77 -0.02 23.02 8.46
C THR A 77 -1.13 22.54 7.53
N GLY A 78 -1.10 21.29 7.05
CA GLY A 78 -2.02 20.78 6.04
C GLY A 78 -1.45 20.85 4.61
N PRO A 79 -1.24 22.03 3.99
CA PRO A 79 -0.75 22.14 2.62
C PRO A 79 0.58 21.43 2.37
N ARG A 80 1.58 21.62 3.24
CA ARG A 80 2.90 20.95 3.08
C ARG A 80 2.77 19.44 3.24
N PHE A 81 1.93 18.99 4.16
CA PHE A 81 1.69 17.57 4.36
C PHE A 81 1.03 16.93 3.15
N ARG A 82 0.05 17.60 2.52
CA ARG A 82 -0.60 17.14 1.30
C ARG A 82 0.39 16.99 0.14
N GLN A 83 1.27 17.97 -0.06
CA GLN A 83 2.35 17.88 -1.06
C GLN A 83 3.29 16.70 -0.80
N LEU A 84 3.61 16.43 0.47
CA LEU A 84 4.44 15.29 0.85
C LEU A 84 3.75 13.94 0.60
N ILE A 85 2.44 13.85 0.83
CA ILE A 85 1.65 12.66 0.48
C ILE A 85 1.68 12.45 -1.03
N GLU A 86 1.43 13.49 -1.81
CA GLU A 86 1.45 13.45 -3.29
C GLU A 86 2.81 13.01 -3.83
N ALA A 87 3.90 13.60 -3.35
CA ALA A 87 5.25 13.22 -3.76
C ALA A 87 5.57 11.74 -3.43
N ARG A 88 5.07 11.24 -2.30
CA ARG A 88 5.22 9.82 -1.93
C ARG A 88 4.38 8.90 -2.80
N GLU A 89 3.16 9.30 -3.13
CA GLU A 89 2.30 8.55 -4.05
C GLU A 89 2.93 8.48 -5.45
N GLU A 90 3.47 9.58 -5.95
CA GLU A 90 4.19 9.61 -7.24
C GLU A 90 5.43 8.73 -7.20
N THR A 91 6.21 8.80 -6.11
CA THR A 91 7.38 7.92 -5.91
C THR A 91 6.95 6.46 -5.86
N HIS A 92 5.88 6.13 -5.13
CA HIS A 92 5.33 4.78 -5.07
C HIS A 92 4.82 4.31 -6.43
N GLN A 93 4.19 5.17 -7.22
CA GLN A 93 3.77 4.82 -8.59
C GLN A 93 4.99 4.53 -9.46
N ARG A 94 5.98 5.43 -9.47
CA ARG A 94 7.19 5.32 -10.29
C ARG A 94 8.07 4.12 -9.96
N TYR A 95 8.16 3.77 -8.68
CA TYR A 95 9.01 2.67 -8.20
C TYR A 95 8.22 1.43 -7.76
N ALA A 96 6.89 1.42 -7.94
CA ALA A 96 6.16 0.17 -7.81
C ALA A 96 6.73 -0.79 -8.85
N LEU A 97 7.16 -1.98 -8.40
CA LEU A 97 7.61 -3.05 -9.29
C LEU A 97 6.57 -3.38 -10.37
N GLY A 98 5.31 -2.97 -10.21
CA GLY A 98 4.26 -3.06 -11.22
C GLY A 98 4.56 -2.35 -12.54
N GLU A 99 5.06 -1.10 -12.53
CA GLU A 99 5.36 -0.39 -13.80
C GLU A 99 6.57 -1.01 -14.51
N LEU A 100 7.58 -1.44 -13.75
CA LEU A 100 8.71 -2.18 -14.30
C LEU A 100 8.26 -3.54 -14.84
N ALA A 101 7.41 -4.26 -14.10
CA ALA A 101 6.88 -5.55 -14.49
C ALA A 101 6.01 -5.46 -15.75
N GLU A 102 5.18 -4.42 -15.86
CA GLU A 102 4.38 -4.15 -17.06
C GLU A 102 5.29 -3.88 -18.26
N ARG A 103 6.29 -3.02 -18.11
CA ARG A 103 7.29 -2.76 -19.18
C ARG A 103 8.04 -4.02 -19.58
N MET A 104 8.52 -4.82 -18.64
CA MET A 104 9.18 -6.10 -18.92
C MET A 104 8.22 -7.07 -19.64
N CYS A 105 6.94 -7.06 -19.27
CA CYS A 105 5.91 -7.85 -19.94
C CYS A 105 5.71 -7.41 -21.39
N THR A 106 5.56 -6.11 -21.62
CA THR A 106 5.43 -5.54 -22.97
C THR A 106 6.65 -5.83 -23.82
N LEU A 107 7.87 -5.63 -23.29
CA LEU A 107 9.10 -5.94 -24.00
C LEU A 107 9.18 -7.43 -24.36
N SER A 108 8.81 -8.32 -23.43
CA SER A 108 8.83 -9.75 -23.70
C SER A 108 7.87 -10.13 -24.84
N TRP A 109 6.67 -9.54 -24.86
CA TRP A 109 5.71 -9.77 -25.95
C TRP A 109 6.16 -9.17 -27.28
N ASN A 110 6.82 -8.01 -27.27
CA ASN A 110 7.36 -7.39 -28.48
C ASN A 110 8.49 -8.22 -29.12
N GLU A 111 9.21 -8.99 -28.29
CA GLU A 111 10.24 -9.95 -28.72
C GLU A 111 9.66 -11.35 -29.00
N ASP A 112 8.34 -11.46 -29.21
CA ASP A 112 7.61 -12.70 -29.50
C ASP A 112 7.85 -13.84 -28.47
N ARG A 113 8.22 -13.49 -27.23
CA ARG A 113 8.44 -14.49 -26.18
C ARG A 113 7.10 -15.06 -25.71
N PRO A 114 7.07 -16.35 -25.32
CA PRO A 114 5.84 -16.99 -24.84
C PRO A 114 5.33 -16.41 -23.52
N CYS A 115 6.19 -15.81 -22.70
CA CYS A 115 5.83 -15.07 -21.49
C CYS A 115 6.99 -14.18 -21.03
N CYS A 116 6.74 -13.32 -20.03
CA CYS A 116 7.75 -12.45 -19.45
C CYS A 116 8.43 -13.07 -18.21
N TYR A 117 9.65 -12.61 -17.93
CA TYR A 117 10.42 -13.07 -16.76
C TYR A 117 9.68 -12.88 -15.43
N VAL A 118 8.89 -11.80 -15.30
CA VAL A 118 8.08 -11.56 -14.10
C VAL A 118 7.00 -12.62 -13.91
N HIS A 119 6.43 -13.15 -15.01
CA HIS A 119 5.44 -14.21 -14.92
C HIS A 119 6.04 -15.50 -14.39
N HIS A 120 7.28 -15.80 -14.76
CA HIS A 120 8.04 -16.91 -14.20
C HIS A 120 8.33 -16.74 -12.70
N LEU A 121 8.83 -15.56 -12.26
CA LEU A 121 9.23 -15.34 -10.87
C LEU A 121 8.08 -15.15 -9.88
N GLU A 122 7.06 -14.38 -10.24
CA GLU A 122 6.05 -13.91 -9.28
C GLU A 122 4.61 -14.12 -9.78
N GLY A 123 4.42 -14.25 -11.09
CA GLY A 123 3.11 -14.22 -11.73
C GLY A 123 2.78 -12.80 -12.21
N CYS A 124 2.77 -12.61 -13.52
CA CYS A 124 2.46 -11.34 -14.17
C CYS A 124 0.99 -11.30 -14.60
N VAL A 125 0.27 -10.26 -14.18
CA VAL A 125 -1.14 -10.02 -14.55
C VAL A 125 -1.34 -9.93 -16.07
N GLY A 126 -0.34 -9.43 -16.81
CA GLY A 126 -0.40 -9.36 -18.28
C GLY A 126 -0.44 -10.76 -18.92
N CYS A 127 0.53 -11.61 -18.59
CA CYS A 127 0.58 -12.99 -19.08
C CYS A 127 -0.60 -13.84 -18.58
N GLU A 128 -1.05 -13.64 -17.34
CA GLU A 128 -2.24 -14.32 -16.80
C GLU A 128 -3.51 -13.95 -17.58
N ARG A 129 -3.66 -12.69 -17.97
CA ARG A 129 -4.79 -12.22 -18.81
C ARG A 129 -4.80 -12.90 -20.17
N CYS A 130 -3.61 -13.17 -20.73
CA CYS A 130 -3.42 -13.95 -21.95
C CYS A 130 -3.57 -15.46 -21.74
N ARG A 131 -3.93 -15.90 -20.52
CA ARG A 131 -4.10 -17.33 -20.12
C ARG A 131 -2.83 -18.15 -20.32
N VAL A 132 -1.67 -17.52 -20.20
CA VAL A 132 -0.39 -18.24 -20.23
C VAL A 132 -0.19 -18.91 -18.87
N SER A 133 0.18 -20.18 -18.89
CA SER A 133 0.55 -20.91 -17.68
C SER A 133 1.90 -20.42 -17.17
N ARG A 134 2.03 -20.31 -15.85
CA ARG A 134 3.28 -19.93 -15.21
C ARG A 134 4.37 -20.97 -15.49
N PRO A 135 5.50 -20.59 -16.11
CA PRO A 135 6.60 -21.51 -16.40
C PRO A 135 7.30 -21.95 -15.10
N SER A 136 7.64 -23.23 -15.02
CA SER A 136 8.62 -23.71 -14.03
C SER A 136 10.03 -23.20 -14.35
N ASP A 137 10.99 -23.39 -13.43
CA ASP A 137 12.40 -23.07 -13.66
C ASP A 137 12.96 -23.80 -14.89
N ALA A 138 12.55 -25.05 -15.13
CA ALA A 138 12.97 -25.83 -16.27
C ALA A 138 12.39 -25.30 -17.59
N ASP A 139 11.08 -24.96 -17.58
CA ASP A 139 10.43 -24.36 -18.76
C ASP A 139 11.05 -23.00 -19.08
N TRP A 140 11.35 -22.20 -18.06
CA TRP A 140 12.00 -20.91 -18.24
C TRP A 140 13.42 -21.04 -18.80
N ALA A 141 14.21 -21.99 -18.33
CA ALA A 141 15.53 -22.27 -18.88
C ALA A 141 15.45 -22.61 -20.38
N GLN A 142 14.45 -23.39 -20.79
CA GLN A 142 14.20 -23.70 -22.19
C GLN A 142 13.79 -22.44 -22.99
N ILE A 143 12.88 -21.61 -22.45
CA ILE A 143 12.45 -20.35 -23.08
C ILE A 143 13.64 -19.41 -23.30
N VAL A 144 14.59 -19.32 -22.36
CA VAL A 144 15.79 -18.47 -22.51
C VAL A 144 16.71 -18.97 -23.63
N VAL A 145 16.78 -20.28 -23.85
CA VAL A 145 17.56 -20.88 -24.95
C VAL A 145 16.88 -20.64 -26.30
N GLU A 146 15.56 -20.84 -26.37
CA GLU A 146 14.78 -20.67 -27.60
C GLU A 146 14.61 -19.21 -28.02
N TYR A 147 14.48 -18.32 -27.03
CA TYR A 147 14.33 -16.89 -27.21
C TYR A 147 15.47 -16.16 -26.47
N PRO A 148 16.71 -16.15 -27.00
CA PRO A 148 17.82 -15.47 -26.34
C PRO A 148 17.57 -13.97 -26.23
N MET A 149 17.98 -13.33 -25.14
CA MET A 149 17.92 -11.87 -25.03
C MET A 149 19.00 -11.28 -25.92
N THR A 150 18.61 -10.59 -26.98
CA THR A 150 19.51 -9.76 -27.79
C THR A 150 19.68 -8.41 -27.09
N GLU A 151 20.94 -7.92 -27.02
CA GLU A 151 21.29 -6.59 -26.49
C GLU A 151 20.73 -5.44 -27.36
#